data_AF-A0A7W8QD68-F1
#
_entry.id   AF-A0A7W8QD68-F1
#
_cell.length_a   1.000
_cell.length_b   1.000
_cell.length_c   1.000
_cell.angle_alpha   90.00
_cell.angle_beta   90.00
_cell.angle_gamma   90.00
#
_symmetry.space_group_name_H-M   'P 1'
#
loop_
_entity.id
_entity.type
_entity.pdbx_description
1 polymer ?
#
loop_
_entity_poly.entity_id
_entity_poly.type
_entity_poly.pdbx_seq_one_letter_code
_entity_poly.pdbx_strand_id
1 'polypeptide(L)'
;MGILRIKKRSETSTTATLYRNVHSRMLKRTVPVTVGSIRADTDPDDAPHSIRFSRNTTERTLNADDLAILRAWLVQHGDRKAAELRKARAQRIEQAVVARLAEQGTSGDEIDRAVELLHAAGAHLLRFSADLKTRGHDPWPILRRRYLAVHAAFKSFEEKAKGAGLTKKRTLMTDSGEE
;
A
#
# COMPACT_ATOMS: atom_id res chain seq x y z
N MET A 1 -10.89 -32.27 -11.62
CA MET A 1 -11.66 -31.18 -12.25
C MET A 1 -11.07 -30.92 -13.63
N GLY A 2 -11.88 -30.63 -14.64
CA GLY A 2 -11.38 -30.26 -15.97
C GLY A 2 -10.80 -28.84 -15.97
N ILE A 3 -9.89 -28.55 -16.91
CA ILE A 3 -9.28 -27.22 -17.08
C ILE A 3 -10.35 -26.19 -17.44
N LEU A 4 -10.35 -25.04 -16.76
CA LEU A 4 -11.22 -23.91 -17.09
C LEU A 4 -10.92 -23.37 -18.50
N ARG A 5 -11.98 -23.17 -19.29
CA ARG A 5 -11.92 -22.50 -20.57
C ARG A 5 -12.82 -21.28 -20.58
N ILE A 6 -12.39 -20.27 -21.31
CA ILE A 6 -13.04 -18.97 -21.36
C ILE A 6 -13.34 -18.64 -22.82
N LYS A 7 -14.58 -18.28 -23.12
CA LYS A 7 -14.99 -17.96 -24.49
C LYS A 7 -15.91 -16.74 -24.50
N LYS A 8 -15.54 -15.74 -25.30
CA LYS A 8 -16.45 -14.67 -25.71
C LYS A 8 -17.37 -15.17 -26.82
N ARG A 9 -18.62 -14.70 -26.80
CA ARG A 9 -19.59 -15.02 -27.87
C ARG A 9 -19.23 -14.34 -29.20
N SER A 10 -18.70 -13.13 -29.12
CA SER A 10 -18.17 -12.31 -30.22
C SER A 10 -17.08 -11.40 -29.67
N GLU A 11 -16.24 -10.82 -30.52
CA GLU A 11 -15.20 -9.85 -30.10
C GLU A 11 -15.80 -8.62 -29.38
N THR A 12 -16.98 -8.21 -29.82
CA THR A 12 -17.77 -7.10 -29.25
C THR A 12 -18.51 -7.47 -27.96
N SER A 13 -18.54 -8.76 -27.58
CA SER A 13 -19.23 -9.20 -26.38
C SER A 13 -18.51 -8.72 -25.13
N THR A 14 -19.22 -7.96 -24.29
CA THR A 14 -18.75 -7.53 -22.98
C THR A 14 -18.72 -8.65 -21.96
N THR A 15 -19.31 -9.82 -22.26
CA THR A 15 -19.38 -10.97 -21.37
C THR A 15 -18.67 -12.18 -21.97
N ALA A 16 -17.90 -12.87 -21.15
CA ALA A 16 -17.26 -14.14 -21.46
C ALA A 16 -17.87 -15.27 -20.64
N THR A 17 -18.06 -16.41 -21.28
CA THR A 17 -18.56 -17.64 -20.65
C THR A 17 -17.38 -18.46 -20.15
N LEU A 18 -17.50 -18.90 -18.89
CA LEU A 18 -16.58 -19.82 -18.23
C LEU A 18 -17.16 -21.23 -18.34
N TYR A 19 -16.41 -22.16 -18.90
CA TYR A 19 -16.87 -23.55 -19.07
C TYR A 19 -15.74 -24.54 -18.86
N ARG A 20 -16.10 -25.78 -18.52
CA ARG A 20 -15.19 -26.90 -18.40
C ARG A 20 -15.66 -28.04 -19.27
N ASN A 21 -14.71 -28.78 -19.83
CA ASN A 21 -15.02 -29.97 -20.60
C ASN A 21 -15.12 -31.17 -19.64
N VAL A 22 -16.29 -31.78 -19.58
CA VAL A 22 -16.58 -32.93 -18.70
C VAL A 22 -17.00 -34.11 -19.57
N HIS A 23 -16.48 -35.30 -19.27
CA HIS A 23 -16.91 -36.51 -19.96
C HIS A 23 -18.31 -36.92 -19.52
N SER A 24 -19.28 -36.92 -20.44
CA SER A 24 -20.62 -37.41 -20.18
C SER A 24 -20.69 -38.90 -20.47
N ARG A 25 -20.89 -39.73 -19.42
CA ARG A 25 -21.11 -41.18 -19.57
C ARG A 25 -22.38 -41.48 -20.38
N MET A 26 -23.41 -40.67 -20.23
CA MET A 26 -24.69 -40.81 -20.96
C MET A 26 -24.50 -40.59 -22.47
N LEU A 27 -23.73 -39.57 -22.85
CA LEU A 27 -23.49 -39.22 -24.25
C LEU A 27 -22.22 -39.87 -24.83
N LYS A 28 -21.50 -40.66 -24.03
CA LYS A 28 -20.20 -41.28 -24.33
C LYS A 28 -19.19 -40.31 -24.97
N ARG A 29 -19.25 -39.02 -24.62
CA ARG A 29 -18.41 -37.96 -25.20
C ARG A 29 -18.15 -36.83 -24.22
N THR A 30 -17.10 -36.07 -24.47
CA THR A 30 -16.78 -34.86 -23.72
C THR A 30 -17.71 -33.72 -24.14
N VAL A 31 -18.35 -33.08 -23.16
CA VAL A 31 -19.27 -31.96 -23.37
C VAL A 31 -18.85 -30.74 -22.55
N PRO A 32 -19.05 -29.52 -23.07
CA PRO A 32 -18.80 -28.31 -22.31
C PRO A 32 -19.91 -28.10 -21.27
N VAL A 33 -19.54 -27.87 -20.02
CA VAL A 33 -20.42 -27.52 -18.92
C VAL A 33 -20.11 -26.08 -18.51
N THR A 34 -21.13 -25.22 -18.54
CA THR A 34 -20.99 -23.82 -18.14
C THR A 34 -20.84 -23.70 -16.62
N VAL A 35 -19.70 -23.16 -16.20
CA VAL A 35 -19.38 -22.86 -14.81
C VAL A 35 -19.97 -21.51 -14.41
N GLY A 36 -19.90 -20.53 -15.31
CA GLY A 36 -20.40 -19.19 -15.04
C GLY A 36 -20.06 -18.20 -16.15
N SER A 37 -20.07 -16.93 -15.79
CA SER A 37 -19.73 -15.84 -16.70
C SER A 37 -19.01 -14.72 -15.97
N ILE A 38 -18.18 -13.99 -16.70
CA ILE A 38 -17.49 -12.80 -16.23
C ILE A 38 -17.61 -11.71 -17.28
N ARG A 39 -17.60 -10.45 -16.86
CA ARG A 39 -17.52 -9.34 -17.81
C ARG A 39 -16.07 -9.09 -18.22
N ALA A 40 -15.83 -8.81 -19.48
CA ALA A 40 -14.51 -8.53 -20.03
C ALA A 40 -13.94 -7.17 -19.57
N ASP A 41 -14.79 -6.29 -19.03
CA ASP A 41 -14.40 -5.03 -18.38
C ASP A 41 -14.00 -5.20 -16.90
N THR A 42 -14.02 -6.43 -16.39
CA THR A 42 -13.62 -6.72 -15.00
C THR A 42 -12.11 -6.58 -14.83
N ASP A 43 -11.70 -5.97 -13.72
CA ASP A 43 -10.34 -6.02 -13.21
C ASP A 43 -9.89 -7.48 -12.92
N PRO A 44 -8.73 -7.93 -13.45
CA PRO A 44 -8.16 -9.24 -13.11
C PRO A 44 -8.06 -9.53 -11.61
N ASP A 45 -7.79 -8.51 -10.79
CA ASP A 45 -7.58 -8.71 -9.35
C ASP A 45 -8.91 -8.90 -8.60
N ASP A 46 -9.99 -8.27 -9.06
CA ASP A 46 -11.35 -8.42 -8.51
C ASP A 46 -12.16 -9.53 -9.20
N ALA A 47 -11.57 -10.23 -10.18
CA ALA A 47 -12.21 -11.29 -10.92
C ALA A 47 -12.92 -12.35 -10.04
N PRO A 48 -12.37 -12.80 -8.88
CA PRO A 48 -13.07 -13.75 -8.03
C PRO A 48 -14.46 -13.28 -7.56
N HIS A 49 -14.63 -11.96 -7.35
CA HIS A 49 -15.86 -11.38 -6.81
C HIS A 49 -16.89 -11.01 -7.89
N SER A 50 -16.48 -10.92 -9.15
CA SER A 50 -17.34 -10.51 -10.26
C SER A 50 -17.95 -11.67 -11.04
N ILE A 51 -17.50 -12.91 -10.78
CA ILE A 51 -18.00 -14.10 -11.47
C ILE A 51 -19.45 -14.35 -11.09
N ARG A 52 -20.30 -14.44 -12.10
CA ARG A 52 -21.67 -14.95 -11.95
C ARG A 52 -21.66 -16.45 -12.24
N PHE A 53 -21.69 -17.25 -11.18
CA PHE A 53 -21.78 -18.70 -11.30
C PHE A 53 -23.13 -19.14 -11.88
N SER A 54 -23.09 -20.16 -12.72
CA SER A 54 -24.28 -20.78 -13.28
C SER A 54 -25.08 -21.46 -12.17
N ARG A 55 -26.40 -21.28 -12.17
CA ARG A 55 -27.28 -21.96 -11.19
C ARG A 55 -27.34 -23.47 -11.42
N ASN A 56 -27.07 -23.91 -12.64
CA ASN A 56 -27.27 -25.28 -13.10
C ASN A 56 -26.02 -26.17 -13.00
N THR A 57 -24.94 -25.67 -12.38
CA THR A 57 -23.71 -26.45 -12.16
C THR A 57 -23.49 -26.73 -10.67
N THR A 58 -22.96 -27.91 -10.37
CA THR A 58 -22.43 -28.28 -9.06
C THR A 58 -21.03 -27.71 -8.84
N GLU A 59 -20.32 -27.33 -9.89
CA GLU A 59 -19.00 -26.70 -9.83
C GLU A 59 -19.13 -25.19 -9.67
N ARG A 60 -19.51 -24.73 -8.47
CA ARG A 60 -19.65 -23.28 -8.14
C ARG A 60 -18.40 -22.66 -7.54
N THR A 61 -17.27 -23.34 -7.65
CA THR A 61 -16.00 -22.92 -7.04
C THR A 61 -14.89 -23.01 -8.09
N LEU A 62 -14.12 -21.93 -8.20
CA LEU A 62 -12.86 -21.92 -8.94
C LEU A 62 -11.71 -22.17 -7.97
N ASN A 63 -10.74 -22.99 -8.38
CA ASN A 63 -9.50 -23.17 -7.64
C ASN A 63 -8.47 -22.09 -8.00
N ALA A 64 -7.29 -22.12 -7.37
CA ALA A 64 -6.24 -21.13 -7.62
C ALA A 64 -5.79 -21.09 -9.09
N ASP A 65 -5.69 -22.26 -9.74
CA ASP A 65 -5.26 -22.37 -11.14
C ASP A 65 -6.29 -21.78 -12.11
N ASP A 66 -7.57 -22.03 -11.86
CA ASP A 66 -8.67 -21.44 -12.62
C ASP A 66 -8.66 -19.91 -12.53
N LEU A 67 -8.39 -19.38 -11.33
CA LEU A 67 -8.26 -17.94 -11.11
C LEU A 67 -7.05 -17.36 -11.82
N ALA A 68 -5.93 -18.09 -11.88
CA ALA A 68 -4.75 -17.69 -12.64
C ALA A 68 -5.05 -17.64 -14.15
N ILE A 69 -5.74 -18.65 -14.69
CA ILE A 69 -6.18 -18.69 -16.09
C ILE A 69 -7.12 -17.51 -16.39
N LEU A 70 -8.07 -17.25 -15.49
CA LEU A 70 -9.02 -16.14 -15.62
C LEU A 70 -8.32 -14.78 -15.64
N ARG A 71 -7.35 -14.58 -14.73
CA ARG A 71 -6.52 -13.37 -14.68
C ARG A 71 -5.73 -13.16 -15.95
N ALA A 72 -5.01 -14.18 -16.41
CA ALA A 72 -4.23 -14.12 -17.64
C ALA A 72 -5.13 -13.77 -18.85
N TRP A 73 -6.31 -14.39 -18.92
CA TRP A 73 -7.27 -14.12 -19.99
C TRP A 73 -7.81 -12.68 -19.94
N LEU A 74 -8.13 -12.14 -18.76
CA LEU A 74 -8.59 -10.75 -18.62
C LEU A 74 -7.50 -9.74 -18.97
N VAL A 75 -6.23 -10.04 -18.66
CA VAL A 75 -5.09 -9.19 -19.07
C VAL A 75 -4.95 -9.17 -20.59
N GLN A 76 -5.10 -10.31 -21.25
CA GLN A 76 -4.86 -10.45 -22.69
C GLN A 76 -6.07 -10.05 -23.55
N HIS A 77 -7.29 -10.30 -23.08
CA HIS A 77 -8.53 -10.19 -23.87
C HIS A 77 -9.61 -9.30 -23.23
N GLY A 78 -9.32 -8.72 -22.06
CA GLY A 78 -10.19 -7.76 -21.39
C GLY A 78 -10.29 -6.42 -22.13
N ASP A 79 -11.30 -5.62 -21.77
CA ASP A 79 -11.51 -4.30 -22.34
C ASP A 79 -10.44 -3.31 -21.84
N ARG A 80 -9.96 -2.42 -22.71
CA ARG A 80 -9.01 -1.36 -22.37
C ARG A 80 -9.55 -0.44 -21.28
N LYS A 81 -10.88 -0.29 -21.16
CA LYS A 81 -11.53 0.42 -20.05
C LYS A 81 -11.24 -0.19 -18.68
N ALA A 82 -11.00 -1.49 -18.58
CA ALA A 82 -10.59 -2.12 -17.32
C ALA A 82 -9.20 -1.64 -16.86
N ALA A 83 -8.30 -1.30 -17.80
CA ALA A 83 -7.01 -0.70 -17.47
C ALA A 83 -7.13 0.73 -16.94
N GLU A 84 -8.06 1.51 -17.49
CA GLU A 84 -8.36 2.87 -17.01
C GLU A 84 -9.02 2.83 -15.63
N LEU A 85 -9.96 1.90 -15.40
CA LEU A 85 -10.55 1.66 -14.10
C LEU A 85 -9.51 1.21 -13.06
N ARG A 86 -8.54 0.38 -13.44
CA ARG A 86 -7.39 0.01 -12.58
C ARG A 86 -6.58 1.23 -12.17
N LYS A 87 -6.24 2.11 -13.12
CA LYS A 87 -5.51 3.36 -12.83
C LYS A 87 -6.32 4.26 -11.89
N ALA A 88 -7.61 4.42 -12.16
CA ALA A 88 -8.50 5.24 -11.32
C ALA A 88 -8.74 4.64 -9.92
N ARG A 89 -8.71 3.31 -9.77
CA ARG A 89 -8.81 2.63 -8.46
C ARG A 89 -7.50 2.77 -7.69
N ALA A 90 -6.35 2.55 -8.33
CA ALA A 90 -5.05 2.76 -7.72
C ALA A 90 -4.89 4.19 -7.21
N GLN A 91 -5.28 5.19 -8.02
CA GLN A 91 -5.31 6.60 -7.61
C GLN A 91 -6.25 6.85 -6.43
N ARG A 92 -7.44 6.24 -6.41
CA ARG A 92 -8.36 6.35 -5.26
C ARG A 92 -7.81 5.71 -3.98
N ILE A 93 -7.14 4.57 -4.09
CA ILE A 93 -6.51 3.89 -2.95
C ILE A 93 -5.34 4.74 -2.44
N GLU A 94 -4.50 5.26 -3.32
CA GLU A 94 -3.42 6.17 -2.97
C GLU A 94 -3.95 7.42 -2.27
N GLN A 95 -4.99 8.06 -2.81
CA GLN A 95 -5.66 9.19 -2.17
C GLN A 95 -6.26 8.83 -0.81
N ALA A 96 -6.88 7.66 -0.67
CA ALA A 96 -7.45 7.20 0.60
C ALA A 96 -6.36 6.88 1.64
N VAL A 97 -5.22 6.33 1.22
CA VAL A 97 -4.06 6.10 2.09
C VAL A 97 -3.45 7.43 2.51
N VAL A 98 -3.26 8.37 1.58
CA VAL A 98 -2.76 9.72 1.88
C VAL A 98 -3.72 10.46 2.81
N ALA A 99 -5.04 10.43 2.54
CA ALA A 99 -6.05 11.04 3.40
C ALA A 99 -6.07 10.41 4.79
N ARG A 100 -5.97 9.08 4.88
CA ARG A 100 -5.89 8.38 6.16
C ARG A 100 -4.60 8.66 6.92
N LEU A 101 -3.47 8.82 6.22
CA LEU A 101 -2.20 9.23 6.81
C LEU A 101 -2.24 10.70 7.27
N ALA A 102 -2.99 11.56 6.57
CA ALA A 102 -3.26 12.92 6.99
C ALA A 102 -4.20 12.95 8.23
N GLU A 103 -5.26 12.15 8.25
CA GLU A 103 -6.19 12.02 9.39
C GLU A 103 -5.54 11.36 10.63
N GLN A 104 -4.67 10.37 10.44
CA GLN A 104 -3.84 9.80 11.52
C GLN A 104 -2.73 10.74 11.98
N GLY A 105 -2.58 11.89 11.31
CA GLY A 105 -1.54 12.86 11.52
C GLY A 105 -2.06 14.25 11.87
N THR A 106 -3.25 14.46 12.43
CA THR A 106 -3.63 15.81 12.89
C THR A 106 -4.78 15.83 13.91
N SER A 107 -4.50 15.49 15.16
CA SER A 107 -5.36 15.85 16.31
C SER A 107 -4.53 15.97 17.60
N GLY A 108 -3.41 16.69 17.52
CA GLY A 108 -2.57 17.00 18.67
C GLY A 108 -1.87 18.33 18.44
N ASP A 109 -1.62 19.08 19.51
CA ASP A 109 -0.80 20.28 19.50
C ASP A 109 0.53 20.00 18.75
N GLU A 110 0.92 20.88 17.83
CA GLU A 110 2.17 20.74 17.08
C GLU A 110 3.40 20.64 18.01
N ILE A 111 3.31 21.25 19.20
CA ILE A 111 4.32 21.15 20.25
C ILE A 111 4.38 19.74 20.84
N ASP A 112 3.23 19.14 21.17
CA ASP A 112 3.17 17.76 21.70
C ASP A 112 3.73 16.78 20.67
N ARG A 113 3.42 17.00 19.39
CA ARG A 113 3.97 16.18 18.30
C ARG A 113 5.48 16.34 18.16
N ALA A 114 6.01 17.55 18.31
CA ALA A 114 7.46 17.78 18.30
C ALA A 114 8.16 17.05 19.45
N VAL A 115 7.56 17.03 20.65
CA VAL A 115 8.06 16.28 21.81
C VAL A 115 8.10 14.78 21.52
N GLU A 116 7.02 14.20 20.99
CA GLU A 116 6.98 12.79 20.60
C GLU A 116 8.07 12.42 19.58
N LEU A 117 8.21 13.24 18.53
CA LEU A 117 9.18 13.01 17.47
C LEU A 117 10.63 13.10 17.96
N LEU A 118 10.92 14.03 18.89
CA LEU A 118 12.25 14.14 19.51
C LEU A 118 12.58 12.89 20.34
N HIS A 119 11.63 12.38 21.14
CA HIS A 119 11.81 11.14 21.88
C HIS A 119 12.05 9.94 20.95
N ALA A 120 11.23 9.81 19.89
CA ALA A 120 11.38 8.74 18.92
C ALA A 120 12.73 8.83 18.17
N ALA A 121 13.17 10.03 17.80
CA ALA A 121 14.47 10.25 17.16
C ALA A 121 15.63 9.83 18.08
N GLY A 122 15.57 10.16 19.37
CA GLY A 122 16.56 9.73 20.37
C GLY A 122 16.61 8.21 20.51
N ALA A 123 15.46 7.55 20.63
CA ALA A 123 15.38 6.08 20.71
C ALA A 123 15.94 5.41 19.44
N HIS A 124 15.63 5.97 18.26
CA HIS A 124 16.18 5.48 16.99
C HIS A 124 17.70 5.65 16.93
N LEU A 125 18.25 6.79 17.34
CA LEU A 125 19.71 7.02 17.36
C LEU A 125 20.42 5.99 18.25
N LEU A 126 19.88 5.69 19.43
CA LEU A 126 20.44 4.68 20.34
C LEU A 126 20.42 3.27 19.71
N ARG A 127 19.26 2.85 19.20
CA ARG A 127 19.12 1.54 18.55
C ARG A 127 20.06 1.40 17.35
N PHE A 128 20.10 2.42 16.49
CA PHE A 128 20.91 2.35 15.28
C PHE A 128 22.41 2.45 15.59
N SER A 129 22.80 3.20 16.63
CA SER A 129 24.18 3.20 17.12
C SER A 129 24.61 1.82 17.63
N ALA A 130 23.74 1.15 18.40
CA ALA A 130 24.01 -0.22 18.87
C ALA A 130 24.17 -1.19 17.69
N ASP A 131 23.27 -1.16 16.70
CA ASP A 131 23.35 -1.98 15.50
C ASP A 131 24.65 -1.75 14.73
N LEU A 132 25.09 -0.49 14.56
CA LEU A 132 26.36 -0.18 13.90
C LEU A 132 27.56 -0.75 14.66
N LYS A 133 27.57 -0.63 15.99
CA LYS A 133 28.64 -1.21 16.82
C LYS A 133 28.68 -2.74 16.73
N THR A 134 27.53 -3.42 16.72
CA THR A 134 27.48 -4.89 16.56
C THR A 134 28.04 -5.35 15.21
N ARG A 135 27.97 -4.50 14.19
CA ARG A 135 28.53 -4.75 12.86
C ARG A 135 29.99 -4.30 12.71
N GLY A 136 30.63 -3.85 13.79
CA GLY A 136 32.02 -3.39 13.78
C GLY A 136 32.24 -2.01 13.16
N HIS A 137 31.18 -1.20 12.99
CA HIS A 137 31.29 0.16 12.48
C HIS A 137 31.30 1.20 13.61
N ASP A 138 32.10 2.26 13.46
CA ASP A 138 31.98 3.46 14.28
C ASP A 138 30.68 4.21 13.91
N PRO A 139 29.74 4.41 14.86
CA PRO A 139 28.50 5.11 14.58
C PRO A 139 28.68 6.61 14.28
N TRP A 140 29.74 7.24 14.78
CA TRP A 140 29.86 8.69 14.74
C TRP A 140 29.90 9.27 13.31
N PRO A 141 30.74 8.78 12.37
CA PRO A 141 30.75 9.26 10.99
C PRO A 141 29.41 9.14 10.28
N ILE A 142 28.62 8.11 10.60
CA ILE A 142 27.34 7.78 9.95
C ILE A 142 26.21 8.64 10.53
N LEU A 143 26.20 8.84 11.85
CA LEU A 143 25.10 9.52 12.55
C LEU A 143 25.33 11.03 12.72
N ARG A 144 26.58 11.51 12.65
CA ARG A 144 26.94 12.92 12.92
C ARG A 144 26.10 13.92 12.13
N ARG A 145 25.90 13.70 10.82
CA ARG A 145 25.09 14.60 9.99
C ARG A 145 23.65 14.71 10.49
N ARG A 146 23.05 13.59 10.88
CA ARG A 146 21.66 13.53 11.38
C ARG A 146 21.55 14.18 12.76
N TYR A 147 22.52 13.90 13.64
CA TYR A 147 22.61 14.54 14.95
C TYR A 147 22.72 16.07 14.84
N LEU A 148 23.61 16.57 13.98
CA LEU A 148 23.79 18.02 13.79
C LEU A 148 22.53 18.69 13.22
N ALA A 149 21.78 18.00 12.36
CA ALA A 149 20.50 18.52 11.84
C ALA A 149 19.45 18.66 12.95
N VAL A 150 19.30 17.65 13.83
CA VAL A 150 18.38 17.72 14.98
C VAL A 150 18.81 18.83 15.94
N HIS A 151 20.10 18.95 16.23
CA HIS A 151 20.63 20.00 17.11
C HIS A 151 20.41 21.41 16.54
N ALA A 152 20.57 21.60 15.23
CA ALA A 152 20.27 22.88 14.58
C ALA A 152 18.78 23.23 14.67
N ALA A 153 17.90 22.24 14.48
CA ALA A 153 16.45 22.44 14.64
C ALA A 153 16.09 22.82 16.08
N PHE A 154 16.71 22.18 17.08
CA PHE A 154 16.52 22.51 18.49
C PHE A 154 16.94 23.95 18.82
N LYS A 155 18.10 24.39 18.31
CA LYS A 155 18.54 25.79 18.49
C LYS A 155 17.57 26.80 17.88
N SER A 156 17.09 26.54 16.66
CA SER A 156 16.11 27.42 16.02
C SER A 156 14.79 27.48 16.80
N PHE A 157 14.35 26.35 17.36
CA PHE A 157 13.19 26.31 18.25
C PHE A 157 13.41 27.15 19.52
N GLU A 158 14.58 27.02 20.16
CA GLU A 158 14.93 27.80 21.35
C GLU A 158 14.96 29.31 21.08
N GLU A 159 15.52 29.74 19.95
CA GLU A 159 15.53 31.15 19.53
C GLU A 159 14.12 31.70 19.34
N LYS A 160 13.22 30.93 18.71
CA LYS A 160 11.81 31.31 18.55
C LYS A 160 11.08 31.35 19.90
N ALA A 161 11.35 30.40 20.79
CA ALA A 161 10.79 30.38 22.14
C ALA A 161 11.26 31.60 22.97
N LYS A 162 12.51 32.04 22.80
CA LYS A 162 13.01 33.30 23.38
C LYS A 162 12.28 34.51 22.81
N GLY A 163 12.06 34.55 21.49
CA GLY A 163 11.28 35.59 20.83
C GLY A 163 9.82 35.66 21.32
N ALA A 164 9.25 34.51 21.65
CA ALA A 164 7.91 34.38 22.23
C ALA A 164 7.87 34.64 23.75
N GLY A 165 9.00 34.96 24.40
CA GLY A 165 9.07 35.22 25.85
C GLY A 165 8.91 33.97 26.74
N LEU A 166 8.95 32.77 26.17
CA LEU A 166 8.77 31.49 26.89
C LEU A 166 10.03 31.05 27.66
N THR A 167 11.18 31.67 27.38
CA THR A 167 12.44 31.40 28.07
C THR A 167 13.08 32.71 28.54
N LYS A 168 13.61 32.72 29.77
CA LYS A 168 14.35 33.88 30.30
C LYS A 168 15.55 34.16 29.42
N LYS A 169 15.72 35.41 28.98
CA LYS A 169 16.98 35.89 28.40
C LYS A 169 18.07 35.62 29.44
N ARG A 170 19.01 34.73 29.12
CA ARG A 170 20.18 34.50 29.95
C ARG A 170 21.09 35.71 29.74
N THR A 171 20.88 36.76 30.53
CA THR A 171 21.79 37.90 30.58
C THR A 171 23.14 37.36 31.03
N LEU A 172 24.10 37.30 30.12
CA LEU A 172 25.51 37.20 30.48
C LEU A 172 25.82 38.47 31.28
N MET A 173 25.79 38.37 32.61
CA MET A 173 26.58 39.25 33.45
C MET A 173 28.04 38.89 33.17
N THR A 174 28.61 39.52 32.13
CA THR A 174 30.04 39.83 32.16
C THR A 174 30.18 40.89 33.23
N ASP A 175 30.57 40.42 34.41
CA ASP A 175 31.07 41.26 35.48
C ASP A 175 32.31 41.97 34.96
N SER A 176 32.19 43.28 34.82
CA SER A 176 33.29 44.19 34.54
C SER A 176 34.14 44.26 35.80
N GLY A 177 35.10 43.34 35.93
CA GLY A 177 36.18 43.47 36.89
C GLY A 177 37.33 44.29 36.30
N GLU A 178 37.20 45.62 36.38
CA GLU A 178 38.37 46.49 36.49
C GLU A 178 38.82 46.47 37.96
N GLU A 179 40.01 45.94 38.22
CA GLU A 179 41.10 46.52 39.03
C GLU A 179 42.35 45.65 38.94
#